data_AF-A0AA90YZ02-F1
#
_entry.id   AF-A0AA90YZ02-F1
#
_cell.length_a   1.000
_cell.length_b   1.000
_cell.length_c   1.000
_cell.angle_alpha   90.00
_cell.angle_beta   90.00
_cell.angle_gamma   90.00
#
_symmetry.space_group_name_H-M   'P 1'
#
loop_
_entity.id
_entity.type
_entity.pdbx_description
1 polymer ?
#
loop_
_entity_poly.entity_id
_entity_poly.type
_entity_poly.pdbx_seq_one_letter_code
_entity_poly.pdbx_strand_id
1 'polypeptide(L)' 'MAKFYKIWLIFDPRRVFVAQGVFLFLLAVMIHLVVLSSGLNWFENAASTAGF' A
#
# COMPACT_ATOMS: atom_id res chain seq x y z
N MET A 1 -34.67 1.05 -3.51
CA MET A 1 -33.51 1.31 -4.40
C MET A 1 -32.53 2.20 -3.66
N ALA A 2 -31.39 1.66 -3.23
CA ALA A 2 -30.39 2.43 -2.47
C ALA A 2 -29.80 3.54 -3.35
N LYS A 3 -29.91 4.80 -2.92
CA LYS A 3 -29.42 5.99 -3.64
C LYS A 3 -27.92 6.16 -3.44
N PHE A 4 -27.12 5.21 -3.93
CA PHE A 4 -25.65 5.20 -3.80
C PHE A 4 -24.96 6.42 -4.43
N TYR A 5 -25.60 7.12 -5.37
CA TYR A 5 -25.05 8.34 -5.98
C TYR A 5 -24.92 9.52 -5.02
N LYS A 6 -25.60 9.49 -3.87
CA LYS A 6 -25.51 10.56 -2.87
C LYS A 6 -24.14 10.62 -2.17
N ILE A 7 -23.35 9.55 -2.23
CA ILE A 7 -22.00 9.55 -1.64
C ILE A 7 -21.11 10.64 -2.27
N TRP A 8 -21.33 10.95 -3.55
CA TRP A 8 -20.61 11.98 -4.30
C TRP A 8 -21.06 13.41 -4.00
N LEU A 9 -22.15 13.62 -3.23
CA LEU A 9 -22.55 14.94 -2.76
C LEU A 9 -21.81 15.37 -1.49
N ILE A 10 -21.21 14.41 -0.77
CA ILE A 10 -20.50 14.63 0.49
C ILE A 10 -19.00 14.43 0.32
N PHE A 11 -18.61 13.48 -0.53
CA PHE A 11 -17.22 13.16 -0.80
C PHE A 11 -16.85 13.54 -2.23
N ASP A 12 -15.90 14.48 -2.36
CA ASP A 12 -15.35 14.84 -3.67
C ASP A 12 -14.72 13.63 -4.36
N PRO A 13 -15.16 13.27 -5.58
CA PRO A 13 -14.76 12.03 -6.22
C PRO A 13 -13.25 11.85 -6.32
N ARG A 14 -12.57 12.94 -6.71
CA ARG A 14 -11.12 12.99 -6.82
C ARG A 14 -10.42 12.69 -5.51
N ARG A 15 -10.92 13.23 -4.39
CA ARG A 15 -10.28 13.07 -3.08
C ARG A 15 -10.41 11.64 -2.58
N VAL A 16 -11.54 10.98 -2.83
CA VAL A 16 -11.74 9.57 -2.46
C VAL A 16 -10.78 8.66 -3.22
N PHE A 17 -10.61 8.84 -4.53
CA PHE A 17 -9.66 8.05 -5.31
C PHE A 17 -8.20 8.28 -4.88
N VAL A 18 -7.83 9.53 -4.60
CA VAL A 18 -6.49 9.84 -4.07
C VAL A 18 -6.30 9.23 -2.68
N ALA A 19 -7.28 9.36 -1.78
CA ALA A 19 -7.21 8.78 -0.45
C ALA A 19 -7.10 7.25 -0.48
N GLN A 20 -7.86 6.59 -1.36
CA GLN A 20 -7.77 5.15 -1.57
C GLN A 20 -6.38 4.75 -2.10
N GLY A 21 -5.86 5.45 -3.11
CA GLY A 21 -4.53 5.19 -3.67
C GLY A 21 -3.41 5.38 -2.65
N VAL A 22 -3.45 6.48 -1.88
CA VAL A 22 -2.47 6.76 -0.82
C VAL A 22 -2.57 5.73 0.32
N PHE A 23 -3.78 5.36 0.72
CA PHE A 23 -3.99 4.36 1.76
C PHE A 23 -3.42 2.99 1.37
N LEU A 24 -3.74 2.52 0.17
CA LEU A 24 -3.21 1.26 -0.37
C LEU A 24 -1.68 1.30 -0.51
N PHE A 25 -1.13 2.42 -0.99
CA PHE A 25 0.31 2.59 -1.15
C PHE A 25 1.04 2.55 0.20
N LEU A 26 0.55 3.30 1.19
CA LEU A 26 1.11 3.28 2.55
C LEU A 26 1.05 1.89 3.18
N LEU A 27 -0.08 1.19 3.02
CA LEU A 27 -0.23 -0.18 3.51
C LEU A 27 0.78 -1.12 2.84
N ALA A 28 0.94 -1.02 1.51
CA ALA A 28 1.90 -1.83 0.76
C ALA A 28 3.33 -1.58 1.26
N VAL A 29 3.76 -0.31 1.36
CA VAL A 29 5.10 0.03 1.85
C VAL A 29 5.32 -0.48 3.26
N MET A 30 4.34 -0.32 4.16
CA MET A 30 4.44 -0.83 5.53
C MET A 30 4.67 -2.35 5.57
N ILE A 31 3.94 -3.13 4.78
CA ILE A 31 4.12 -4.59 4.71
C ILE A 31 5.54 -4.92 4.20
N HIS A 32 6.01 -4.27 3.13
CA HIS A 32 7.34 -4.54 2.58
C HIS A 32 8.45 -4.21 3.59
N LEU A 33 8.34 -3.07 4.28
CA LEU A 33 9.33 -2.67 5.29
C LEU A 33 9.33 -3.62 6.48
N VAL A 34 8.18 -4.13 6.91
CA VAL A 34 8.11 -5.13 7.98
C VAL A 34 8.71 -6.47 7.55
N VAL A 35 8.45 -6.93 6.31
CA VAL A 35 9.06 -8.17 5.81
C VAL A 35 10.57 -8.00 5.64
N LEU A 36 11.03 -6.83 5.17
CA LEU A 36 12.44 -6.45 5.15
C LEU A 36 13.06 -6.16 6.52
N SER A 37 12.25 -6.05 7.57
CA SER A 37 12.77 -6.01 8.94
C SER A 37 12.78 -7.40 9.58
N SER A 38 12.15 -8.38 8.93
CA SER A 38 12.01 -9.74 9.44
C SER A 38 13.03 -10.68 8.78
N GLY A 39 13.21 -11.89 9.32
CA GLY A 39 14.18 -12.88 8.81
C GLY A 39 13.96 -13.37 7.38
N LEU A 40 12.97 -12.86 6.67
CA LEU A 40 12.70 -13.09 5.24
C LEU A 40 13.28 -11.97 4.35
N ASN A 41 14.33 -11.32 4.83
CA ASN A 41 15.06 -10.26 4.13
C ASN A 41 15.60 -10.74 2.78
N TRP A 42 14.85 -10.50 1.71
CA TRP A 42 15.28 -10.92 0.38
C TRP A 42 16.48 -10.13 -0.14
N PHE A 43 16.69 -8.87 0.30
CA PHE A 43 17.88 -8.11 -0.05
C PHE A 43 19.15 -8.71 0.55
N GLU A 44 19.09 -9.16 1.80
CA GLU A 44 20.21 -9.81 2.48
C GLU A 44 20.50 -11.19 1.86
N ASN A 45 19.45 -11.95 1.54
CA ASN A 45 19.59 -13.22 0.81
C ASN A 45 20.19 -13.02 -0.60
N ALA A 46 19.78 -11.98 -1.33
CA ALA A 46 20.35 -11.64 -2.63
C ALA A 46 21.82 -11.22 -2.53
N ALA A 47 22.19 -10.45 -1.49
CA ALA A 47 23.58 -10.05 -1.24
C ALA A 47 24.48 -11.25 -0.90
N SER A 48 24.02 -12.15 -0.02
CA SER A 48 24.72 -13.39 0.33
C SER A 48 24.90 -14.32 -0.89
N THR A 49 23.88 -14.43 -1.74
CA THR A 49 23.95 -15.24 -2.98
C THR A 49 24.92 -14.64 -4.00
N ALA A 50 25.10 -13.32 -4.02
CA ALA A 50 26.01 -12.63 -4.95
C ALA A 50 27.50 -12.81 -4.61
N GLY A 51 27.85 -13.40 -3.46
CA GLY A 51 29.22 -13.80 -3.13
C GLY A 51 30.16 -12.65 -2.73
N PHE A 52 29.64 -11.65 -2.01
CA PHE A 52 30.44 -10.68 -1.25
C PHE A 52 30.56 -11.08 0.21
#